data_AF-A0A231V1E0-F1
#
_entry.id   AF-A0A231V1E0-F1
#
_cell.length_a   1.000
_cell.length_b   1.000
_cell.length_c   1.000
_cell.angle_alpha   90.00
_cell.angle_beta   90.00
_cell.angle_gamma   90.00
#
_symmetry.space_group_name_H-M   'P 1'
#
loop_
_entity.id
_entity.type
_entity.pdbx_description
1 polymer ?
#
loop_
_entity_poly.entity_id
_entity_poly.type
_entity_poly.pdbx_seq_one_letter_code
_entity_poly.pdbx_strand_id
1 'polypeptide(L)'
;MFFTKAASVVAYLAFFAGIFLCSVAFTVAYTDNQQLVKRYLGNGTAGDYIDEGLLMVAVGIVVGVLSEISRSISKIADVEDDKT
;
A
#
# COMPACT_ATOMS: atom_id res chain seq x y z
N MET A 1 16.88 -1.60 13.37
CA MET A 1 16.70 -0.34 12.61
C MET A 1 15.25 0.17 12.71
N PHE A 2 15.05 1.36 13.27
CA PHE A 2 13.72 2.00 13.41
C PHE A 2 13.08 2.32 12.05
N PHE A 3 13.89 2.79 11.10
CA PHE A 3 13.44 3.14 9.74
C PHE A 3 12.89 1.96 8.95
N THR A 4 13.52 0.78 9.03
CA THR A 4 13.06 -0.41 8.29
C THR A 4 11.74 -0.96 8.86
N LYS A 5 11.51 -0.85 10.17
CA LYS A 5 10.22 -1.18 10.78
C LYS A 5 9.14 -0.19 10.35
N ALA A 6 9.43 1.11 10.38
CA ALA A 6 8.50 2.15 9.94
C ALA A 6 8.12 2.00 8.45
N ALA A 7 9.09 1.76 7.58
CA ALA A 7 8.85 1.53 6.15
C ALA A 7 7.93 0.32 5.91
N SER A 8 8.08 -0.76 6.68
CA SER A 8 7.18 -1.91 6.58
C SER A 8 5.76 -1.59 7.01
N VAL A 9 5.59 -0.82 8.09
CA VAL A 9 4.25 -0.41 8.55
C VAL A 9 3.58 0.47 7.52
N VAL A 10 4.31 1.43 6.93
CA VAL A 10 3.79 2.30 5.87
C VAL A 10 3.43 1.48 4.62
N ALA A 11 4.23 0.48 4.25
CA ALA A 11 3.93 -0.41 3.14
C ALA A 11 2.61 -1.18 3.33
N TYR A 12 2.40 -1.74 4.53
CA TYR A 12 1.13 -2.41 4.85
C TYR A 12 -0.05 -1.44 4.84
N LEU A 13 0.11 -0.24 5.42
CA LEU A 13 -0.95 0.78 5.41
C LEU A 13 -1.31 1.20 3.99
N ALA A 14 -0.32 1.43 3.11
CA ALA A 14 -0.55 1.77 1.71
C ALA A 14 -1.24 0.62 0.95
N PHE A 15 -0.83 -0.62 1.21
CA PHE A 15 -1.44 -1.80 0.59
C PHE A 15 -2.92 -1.95 0.99
N PHE A 16 -3.23 -1.89 2.28
CA PHE A 16 -4.62 -2.01 2.76
C PHE A 16 -5.47 -0.80 2.35
N ALA A 17 -4.90 0.42 2.35
CA ALA A 17 -5.58 1.61 1.87
C ALA A 17 -5.92 1.51 0.38
N GLY A 18 -4.98 1.04 -0.45
CA GLY A 18 -5.21 0.82 -1.88
C GLY A 18 -6.31 -0.23 -2.14
N ILE A 19 -6.29 -1.36 -1.42
CA ILE A 19 -7.36 -2.38 -1.51
C ILE A 19 -8.72 -1.80 -1.12
N PHE A 20 -8.76 -1.03 -0.03
CA PHE A 20 -9.99 -0.39 0.43
C PHE A 20 -10.53 0.59 -0.62
N LEU A 21 -9.65 1.42 -1.20
CA LEU A 21 -10.01 2.38 -2.23
C LEU A 21 -10.55 1.68 -3.48
N CYS A 22 -9.87 0.63 -3.98
CA CYS A 22 -10.36 -0.18 -5.09
C CYS A 22 -11.73 -0.80 -4.78
N SER A 23 -11.92 -1.33 -3.56
CA SER A 23 -13.18 -1.98 -3.16
C SER A 23 -14.34 -0.99 -3.13
N VAL A 24 -14.11 0.22 -2.61
CA VAL A 24 -15.10 1.30 -2.61
C VAL A 24 -15.40 1.74 -4.04
N ALA A 25 -14.37 1.97 -4.86
CA ALA A 25 -14.54 2.40 -6.24
C ALA A 25 -15.31 1.37 -7.09
N PHE A 26 -15.04 0.07 -6.90
CA PHE A 26 -15.81 -1.01 -7.52
C PHE A 26 -17.28 -1.02 -7.08
N THR A 27 -17.54 -0.85 -5.78
CA THR A 27 -18.89 -0.82 -5.24
C THR A 27 -19.68 0.34 -5.84
N VAL A 28 -19.06 1.51 -5.98
CA VAL A 28 -19.69 2.68 -6.58
C VAL A 28 -19.92 2.51 -8.08
N ALA A 29 -18.96 1.94 -8.81
CA ALA A 29 -19.12 1.62 -10.24
C ALA A 29 -20.31 0.67 -10.48
N TYR A 30 -20.53 -0.30 -9.59
CA TYR A 30 -21.62 -1.28 -9.71
C TYR A 30 -23.00 -0.75 -9.32
N THR A 31 -23.06 0.13 -8.31
CA THR A 31 -24.34 0.60 -7.76
C THR A 31 -24.82 1.92 -8.34
N ASP A 32 -24.02 2.58 -9.20
CA ASP A 32 -24.27 3.89 -9.81
C ASP A 32 -24.82 4.94 -8.81
N ASN A 33 -24.43 4.78 -7.55
CA ASN A 33 -24.98 5.53 -6.42
C ASN A 33 -24.22 6.85 -6.28
N GLN A 34 -24.76 7.90 -6.89
CA GLN A 34 -24.16 9.24 -6.87
C GLN A 34 -23.90 9.82 -5.45
N GLN A 35 -24.59 9.34 -4.42
CA GLN A 35 -24.31 9.73 -3.03
C GLN A 35 -22.98 9.17 -2.49
N LEU A 36 -22.59 7.96 -2.91
CA LEU A 36 -21.31 7.38 -2.53
C LEU A 36 -20.17 8.03 -3.31
N VAL A 37 -20.41 8.41 -4.58
CA VAL A 37 -19.46 9.21 -5.38
C VAL A 37 -19.10 10.50 -4.65
N LYS A 38 -20.09 11.31 -4.27
CA LYS A 38 -19.83 12.58 -3.58
C LYS A 38 -19.14 12.43 -2.23
N ARG A 39 -19.37 11.33 -1.52
CA ARG A 39 -18.87 11.16 -0.15
C ARG A 39 -17.51 10.48 -0.06
N TYR A 40 -17.18 9.61 -1.02
CA TYR A 40 -15.94 8.82 -1.01
C TYR A 40 -15.02 9.10 -2.21
N LEU A 41 -15.56 9.54 -3.34
CA LEU A 41 -14.83 9.73 -4.61
C LEU A 41 -14.83 11.21 -5.06
N GLY A 42 -15.36 12.14 -4.26
CA GLY A 42 -15.34 13.57 -4.60
C GLY A 42 -15.90 13.88 -6.00
N ASN A 43 -15.08 14.53 -6.84
CA ASN A 43 -15.43 14.94 -8.22
C ASN A 43 -14.86 14.00 -9.31
N GLY A 44 -14.16 12.92 -8.95
CA GLY A 44 -13.55 12.01 -9.94
C GLY A 44 -14.49 10.87 -10.36
N THR A 45 -14.13 10.17 -11.43
CA THR A 45 -14.89 9.00 -11.90
C THR A 45 -14.48 7.74 -11.14
N ALA A 46 -15.36 6.73 -11.05
CA ALA A 46 -15.02 5.48 -10.37
C ALA A 46 -13.78 4.79 -10.96
N GLY A 47 -13.52 4.95 -12.26
CA GLY A 47 -12.32 4.44 -12.93
C GLY A 47 -11.03 5.07 -12.40
N ASP A 48 -11.01 6.39 -12.22
CA ASP A 48 -9.82 7.12 -11.73
C ASP A 48 -9.35 6.59 -10.37
N TYR A 49 -10.30 6.29 -9.49
CA TYR A 49 -10.01 5.77 -8.14
C TYR A 49 -9.68 4.28 -8.11
N ILE A 50 -10.14 3.50 -9.09
CA ILE A 50 -9.67 2.13 -9.29
C ILE A 50 -8.19 2.17 -9.67
N ASP A 51 -7.82 3.01 -10.64
CA ASP A 51 -6.44 3.15 -11.11
C ASP A 51 -5.52 3.67 -10.00
N GLU A 52 -5.95 4.69 -9.26
CA GLU A 52 -5.20 5.23 -8.12
C GLU A 52 -5.04 4.18 -7.01
N GLY A 53 -6.10 3.44 -6.69
CA GLY A 53 -6.06 2.36 -5.70
C GLY A 53 -5.09 1.25 -6.11
N LEU A 54 -5.10 0.87 -7.40
CA LEU A 54 -4.22 -0.17 -7.92
C LEU A 54 -2.75 0.27 -7.86
N LEU A 55 -2.48 1.54 -8.18
CA LEU A 55 -1.15 2.13 -8.09
C LEU A 55 -0.67 2.16 -6.63
N MET A 56 -1.55 2.52 -5.69
CA MET A 56 -1.24 2.53 -4.26
C MET A 56 -0.94 1.11 -3.72
N VAL A 57 -1.67 0.10 -4.18
CA VAL A 57 -1.38 -1.33 -3.89
C VAL A 57 0.00 -1.71 -4.43
N ALA A 58 0.29 -1.39 -5.70
CA ALA A 58 1.56 -1.74 -6.33
C ALA A 58 2.75 -1.08 -5.59
N VAL A 59 2.64 0.20 -5.25
CA VAL A 59 3.65 0.91 -4.46
C VAL A 59 3.82 0.27 -3.08
N GLY A 60 2.72 -0.07 -2.39
CA GLY A 60 2.76 -0.77 -1.11
C GLY A 60 3.53 -2.10 -1.18
N ILE A 61 3.30 -2.90 -2.22
CA ILE A 61 4.02 -4.16 -2.45
C ILE A 61 5.51 -3.89 -2.64
N VAL A 62 5.88 -2.97 -3.54
CA VAL A 62 7.30 -2.66 -3.84
C VAL A 62 8.03 -2.20 -2.58
N VAL A 63 7.45 -1.25 -1.84
CA VAL A 63 8.06 -0.73 -0.60
C VAL A 63 8.14 -1.82 0.46
N GLY A 64 7.13 -2.70 0.56
CA GLY A 64 7.12 -3.84 1.48
C GLY A 64 8.26 -4.82 1.19
N VAL A 65 8.42 -5.22 -0.07
CA VAL A 65 9.49 -6.12 -0.52
C VAL A 65 10.87 -5.50 -0.26
N LEU A 66 11.06 -4.22 -0.59
CA LEU A 66 12.33 -3.52 -0.33
C LEU A 66 12.64 -3.45 1.18
N SER A 67 11.63 -3.25 2.01
CA SER A 67 11.77 -3.24 3.46
C SER A 67 12.17 -4.62 4.01
N GLU A 68 11.62 -5.71 3.46
CA GLU A 68 12.01 -7.07 3.80
C GLU A 68 13.44 -7.40 3.37
N ILE A 69 13.83 -7.01 2.17
CA ILE A 69 15.20 -7.18 1.67
C ILE A 69 16.18 -6.45 2.59
N SER A 70 15.90 -5.19 2.94
CA SER A 70 16.75 -4.41 3.85
C SER A 70 16.89 -5.09 5.21
N ARG A 71 15.81 -5.65 5.78
CA ARG A 71 15.88 -6.41 7.03
C ARG A 71 16.71 -7.68 6.90
N SER A 72 16.57 -8.40 5.79
CA SER A 72 17.31 -9.63 5.53
C SER A 72 18.82 -9.36 5.47
N ILE A 73 19.22 -8.33 4.71
CA ILE A 73 20.62 -7.91 4.58
C ILE A 73 21.21 -7.48 5.92
N SER A 74 20.50 -6.64 6.70
CA SER A 74 20.99 -6.24 8.03
C SER A 74 21.18 -7.42 8.97
N LYS A 75 20.29 -8.41 8.93
CA LYS A 75 20.42 -9.61 9.76
C LYS A 75 21.63 -10.47 9.37
N ILE A 76 21.96 -10.52 8.08
CA ILE A 76 23.16 -11.22 7.60
C ILE A 76 24.43 -10.50 8.08
N ALA A 77 24.46 -9.15 7.99
CA ALA A 77 25.60 -8.35 8.44
C ALA A 77 25.89 -8.51 9.94
N ASP A 78 24.86 -8.48 10.79
CA ASP A 78 25.03 -8.66 12.25
C ASP A 78 25.64 -10.04 12.61
N VAL A 79 25.34 -11.09 11.83
CA VAL A 79 25.86 -12.45 12.05
C VAL A 79 27.32 -12.59 11.61
N GLU A 80 27.77 -11.79 10.66
CA GLU A 80 29.16 -11.78 10.19
C GLU A 80 30.07 -11.07 11.20
N ASP A 81 29.61 -9.95 11.78
CA ASP A 81 30.33 -9.19 12.82
C ASP A 81 30.56 -10.01 14.11
N ASP A 82 29.59 -10.85 14.52
CA ASP A 82 29.68 -11.71 15.72
C ASP A 82 30.71 -12.86 15.59
N LYS A 83 31.15 -13.17 14.37
CA LYS A 83 32.12 -14.25 14.09
C LYS A 83 33.57 -13.79 14.02
N THR A 84 33.81 -12.48 14.00
CA THR A 84 35.14 -11.84 13.96
C THR A 84 35.59 -11.35 15.33
#